data_AF-A0A2E7HF86-F1
#
_entry.id   AF-A0A2E7HF86-F1
#
_cell.length_a   1.000
_cell.length_b   1.000
_cell.length_c   1.000
_cell.angle_alpha   90.00
_cell.angle_beta   90.00
_cell.angle_gamma   90.00
#
_symmetry.space_group_name_H-M   'P 1'
#
loop_
_entity.id
_entity.type
_entity.pdbx_description
1 polymer ?
#
loop_
_entity_poly.entity_id
_entity_poly.type
_entity_poly.pdbx_seq_one_letter_code
_entity_poly.pdbx_strand_id
1 'polypeptide(L)'
;MSPLCLVLSFADQTNLTLGANAALEIDSCVFDGSGGEASWDFLAGSFAITTGLIGKDDPASVVVTTPVSTIGIRGTTFWGGLISDDLYGVLILDGAVEVRTADGTVVLDDVGEGTKISLDGGEPTAAAIWGDERVAQALASITFEETP
;
A
#
# COMPACT_ATOMS: atom_id res chain seq x y z
N MET A 1 18.50 14.38 -1.38
CA MET A 1 17.35 15.20 -0.95
C MET A 1 16.23 14.21 -0.76
N SER A 2 15.99 13.79 0.48
CA SER A 2 14.97 12.77 0.79
C SER A 2 13.59 13.43 0.85
N PRO A 3 12.51 12.75 0.44
CA PRO A 3 11.20 13.36 0.32
C PRO A 3 10.59 13.73 1.68
N LEU A 4 9.91 14.88 1.74
CA LEU A 4 8.99 15.20 2.84
C LEU A 4 7.80 14.24 2.74
N CYS A 5 7.49 13.50 3.81
CA CYS A 5 6.29 12.68 3.87
C CYS A 5 5.22 13.28 4.78
N LEU A 6 3.98 12.85 4.59
CA LEU A 6 2.82 13.21 5.42
C LEU A 6 2.28 11.93 6.08
N VAL A 7 2.03 11.98 7.38
CA VAL A 7 1.43 10.85 8.12
C VAL A 7 0.00 11.20 8.51
N LEU A 8 -0.91 10.28 8.22
CA LEU A 8 -2.32 10.34 8.60
C LEU A 8 -2.63 9.17 9.54
N SER A 9 -3.18 9.47 10.70
CA SER A 9 -3.61 8.47 11.69
C SER A 9 -5.12 8.54 11.86
N PHE A 10 -5.77 7.37 11.75
CA PHE A 10 -7.23 7.23 11.80
C PHE A 10 -7.69 6.66 13.15
N ALA A 11 -8.97 6.83 13.45
CA ALA A 11 -9.56 6.40 14.73
C ALA A 11 -9.54 4.88 14.93
N ASP A 12 -9.57 4.11 13.85
CA ASP A 12 -9.44 2.65 13.87
C ASP A 12 -7.99 2.17 14.05
N GLN A 13 -7.03 3.09 14.23
CA GLN A 13 -5.58 2.84 14.30
C GLN A 13 -4.92 2.52 12.96
N THR A 14 -5.61 2.72 11.82
CA THR A 14 -4.95 2.75 10.52
C THR A 14 -3.96 3.91 10.48
N ASN A 15 -2.76 3.66 9.97
CA ASN A 15 -1.75 4.70 9.72
C ASN A 15 -1.36 4.68 8.24
N LEU A 16 -1.43 5.85 7.60
CA LEU A 16 -0.96 6.07 6.23
C LEU A 16 0.25 6.97 6.26
N THR A 17 1.28 6.61 5.52
CA THR A 17 2.43 7.46 5.22
C THR A 17 2.44 7.75 3.73
N LEU A 18 2.39 9.01 3.36
CA LEU A 18 2.38 9.49 1.99
C LEU A 18 3.73 10.08 1.64
N GLY A 19 4.37 9.55 0.59
CA GLY A 19 5.62 10.07 0.06
C GLY A 19 5.45 11.39 -0.70
N ALA A 20 6.55 11.92 -1.24
CA ALA A 20 6.50 13.16 -2.02
C ALA A 20 5.58 13.04 -3.24
N ASN A 21 4.83 14.11 -3.50
CA ASN A 21 3.87 14.21 -4.61
C ASN A 21 2.77 13.13 -4.58
N ALA A 22 2.52 12.52 -3.43
CA ALA A 22 1.42 11.59 -3.27
C ALA A 22 0.06 12.30 -3.37
N ALA A 23 -0.90 11.63 -3.99
CA ALA A 23 -2.29 12.06 -4.05
C ALA A 23 -3.16 10.91 -3.55
N LEU A 24 -3.96 11.20 -2.52
CA LEU A 24 -4.86 10.26 -1.88
C LEU A 24 -6.27 10.84 -1.88
N GLU A 25 -7.23 10.03 -2.32
CA GLU A 25 -8.66 10.25 -2.11
C GLU A 25 -9.16 9.28 -1.02
N ILE A 26 -10.02 9.78 -0.13
CA ILE A 26 -10.61 9.00 0.96
C ILE A 26 -12.10 8.95 0.70
N ASP A 27 -12.55 7.85 0.10
CA ASP A 27 -13.96 7.62 -0.23
C ASP A 27 -14.79 7.35 1.02
N SER A 28 -14.29 6.50 1.91
CA SER A 28 -14.94 6.19 3.17
C SER A 28 -13.92 5.91 4.28
N CYS A 29 -14.25 6.33 5.49
CA CYS A 29 -13.58 5.90 6.70
C CYS A 29 -14.57 6.08 7.85
N VAL A 30 -15.35 5.03 8.10
CA VAL A 30 -16.39 5.01 9.14
C VAL A 30 -15.99 3.95 10.15
N PHE A 31 -15.83 4.35 11.41
CA PHE A 31 -15.50 3.46 12.51
C PHE A 31 -16.39 3.75 13.71
N ASP A 32 -17.10 2.74 14.21
CA ASP A 32 -18.02 2.87 15.34
C ASP A 32 -17.45 2.36 16.68
N GLY A 33 -16.21 1.87 16.68
CA GLY A 33 -15.55 1.26 17.83
C GLY A 33 -15.61 -0.26 17.86
N SER A 34 -16.49 -0.88 17.07
CA SER A 34 -16.70 -2.34 16.98
C SER A 34 -16.63 -2.90 15.56
N GLY A 35 -16.75 -2.03 14.56
CA GLY A 35 -16.64 -2.35 13.15
C GLY A 35 -16.66 -1.07 12.32
N GLY A 36 -16.67 -1.23 11.01
CA GLY A 36 -16.60 -0.10 10.10
C GLY A 36 -16.30 -0.50 8.68
N GLU A 37 -16.07 0.52 7.85
CA GLU A 37 -15.60 0.37 6.47
C GLU A 37 -14.55 1.45 6.18
N ALA A 38 -13.59 1.11 5.33
CA ALA A 38 -12.60 2.07 4.86
C ALA A 38 -12.24 1.83 3.39
N SER A 39 -12.17 2.92 2.64
CA SER A 39 -11.77 2.92 1.23
C SER A 39 -10.79 4.05 0.97
N TRP A 40 -9.63 3.68 0.43
CA TRP A 40 -8.55 4.62 0.12
C TRP A 40 -8.07 4.45 -1.32
N ASP A 41 -8.10 5.54 -2.06
CA ASP A 41 -7.76 5.59 -3.47
C ASP A 41 -6.46 6.38 -3.64
N PHE A 42 -5.36 5.66 -3.85
CA PHE A 42 -4.05 6.26 -4.08
C PHE A 42 -3.88 6.56 -5.56
N LEU A 43 -3.88 7.85 -5.90
CA LEU A 43 -3.90 8.32 -7.28
C LEU A 43 -2.50 8.55 -7.84
N ALA A 44 -1.53 8.89 -6.98
CA ALA A 44 -0.15 9.16 -7.34
C ALA A 44 0.80 9.03 -6.15
N GLY A 45 2.10 9.00 -6.46
CA GLY A 45 3.19 8.94 -5.48
C GLY A 45 3.31 7.57 -4.81
N SER A 46 4.24 7.48 -3.86
CA SER A 46 4.39 6.28 -3.02
C SER A 46 3.67 6.44 -1.70
N PHE A 47 3.30 5.31 -1.10
CA PHE A 47 2.68 5.27 0.21
C PHE A 47 3.07 4.01 0.96
N ALA A 48 2.90 4.05 2.28
CA ALA A 48 2.71 2.85 3.08
C ALA A 48 1.43 2.97 3.90
N ILE A 49 0.80 1.83 4.14
CA ILE A 49 -0.37 1.69 4.99
C ILE A 49 -0.12 0.57 5.97
N THR A 50 -0.38 0.85 7.25
CA THR A 50 -0.57 -0.16 8.28
C THR A 50 -2.04 -0.17 8.65
N THR A 51 -2.72 -1.28 8.38
CA THR A 51 -4.18 -1.37 8.50
C THR A 51 -4.60 -1.53 9.96
N GLY A 52 -5.65 -0.82 10.36
CA GLY A 52 -6.15 -0.78 11.73
C GLY A 52 -7.13 -1.91 12.07
N LEU A 53 -7.97 -1.63 13.08
CA LEU A 53 -8.93 -2.56 13.65
C LEU A 53 -9.96 -3.05 12.64
N ILE A 54 -10.46 -2.19 11.75
CA ILE A 54 -11.44 -2.60 10.73
C ILE A 54 -10.85 -3.71 9.86
N GLY A 55 -9.66 -3.49 9.30
CA GLY A 55 -8.99 -4.46 8.44
C GLY A 55 -8.54 -5.74 9.14
N LYS A 56 -8.35 -5.67 10.47
CA LYS A 56 -8.02 -6.83 11.29
C LYS A 56 -9.25 -7.69 11.59
N ASP A 57 -10.38 -7.05 11.90
CA ASP A 57 -11.61 -7.73 12.31
C ASP A 57 -12.43 -8.21 11.10
N ASP A 58 -12.54 -7.38 10.06
CA ASP A 58 -13.15 -7.71 8.77
C ASP A 58 -12.32 -7.18 7.59
N PRO A 59 -11.35 -7.98 7.11
CA PRO A 59 -10.53 -7.67 5.94
C PRO A 59 -11.31 -7.23 4.69
N ALA A 60 -12.54 -7.75 4.50
CA ALA A 60 -13.35 -7.45 3.33
C ALA A 60 -14.02 -6.06 3.39
N SER A 61 -14.08 -5.46 4.57
CA SER A 61 -14.60 -4.10 4.79
C SER A 61 -13.56 -3.02 4.52
N VAL A 62 -12.38 -3.39 4.04
CA VAL A 62 -11.31 -2.47 3.69
C VAL A 62 -10.84 -2.68 2.26
N VAL A 63 -10.87 -1.60 1.49
CA VAL A 63 -10.43 -1.59 0.10
C VAL A 63 -9.36 -0.52 -0.08
N VAL A 64 -8.25 -0.92 -0.69
CA VAL A 64 -7.23 0.03 -1.17
C VAL A 64 -7.22 -0.06 -2.69
N THR A 65 -7.29 1.08 -3.38
CA THR A 65 -7.11 1.10 -4.83
C THR A 65 -5.92 1.95 -5.25
N THR A 66 -5.43 1.66 -6.44
CA THR A 66 -4.34 2.32 -7.13
C THR A 66 -4.73 2.46 -8.61
N PRO A 67 -4.01 3.23 -9.44
CA PRO A 67 -4.38 3.41 -10.83
C PRO A 67 -4.42 2.11 -11.65
N VAL A 68 -3.76 1.05 -11.16
CA VAL A 68 -3.60 -0.22 -11.86
C VAL A 68 -4.16 -1.44 -11.13
N SER A 69 -4.55 -1.30 -9.85
CA SER A 69 -4.94 -2.46 -9.04
C SER A 69 -5.84 -2.13 -7.86
N THR A 70 -6.61 -3.12 -7.45
CA THR A 70 -7.31 -3.17 -6.17
C THR A 70 -6.53 -4.10 -5.24
N ILE A 71 -6.34 -3.68 -4.00
CA ILE A 71 -5.57 -4.40 -2.99
C ILE A 71 -6.51 -4.76 -1.85
N GLY A 72 -6.75 -6.06 -1.70
CA GLY A 72 -7.38 -6.63 -0.52
C GLY A 72 -6.35 -6.78 0.58
N ILE A 73 -6.65 -6.28 1.77
CA ILE A 73 -5.76 -6.38 2.93
C ILE A 73 -6.14 -7.59 3.79
N ARG A 74 -5.20 -8.16 4.53
CA ARG A 74 -5.48 -9.19 5.56
C ARG A 74 -4.68 -8.89 6.83
N GLY A 75 -4.93 -7.71 7.42
CA GLY A 75 -4.21 -7.21 8.61
C GLY A 75 -2.72 -7.00 8.34
N THR A 76 -2.37 -5.95 7.59
CA THR A 76 -1.03 -5.82 7.00
C THR A 76 -0.39 -4.45 7.13
N THR A 77 0.93 -4.47 6.95
CA THR A 77 1.68 -3.29 6.52
C THR A 77 2.25 -3.54 5.13
N PHE A 78 1.97 -2.66 4.19
CA PHE A 78 2.53 -2.75 2.83
C PHE A 78 2.84 -1.37 2.25
N TRP A 79 3.70 -1.39 1.24
CA TRP A 79 4.09 -0.23 0.45
C TRP A 79 3.54 -0.34 -0.98
N GLY A 80 3.14 0.78 -1.56
CA GLY A 80 2.75 0.90 -2.95
C GLY A 80 3.40 2.13 -3.60
N GLY A 81 3.78 2.01 -4.88
CA GLY A 81 4.30 3.14 -5.64
C GLY A 81 5.01 2.73 -6.92
N LEU A 82 5.46 3.72 -7.69
CA LEU A 82 6.27 3.49 -8.88
C LEU A 82 7.66 2.95 -8.52
N ILE A 83 8.11 1.93 -9.26
CA ILE A 83 9.47 1.37 -9.17
C ILE A 83 10.30 1.65 -10.42
N SER A 84 9.65 2.07 -11.51
CA SER A 84 10.22 2.67 -12.73
C SER A 84 9.14 3.55 -13.38
N ASP A 85 9.47 4.18 -14.52
CA ASP A 85 8.55 5.08 -15.23
C ASP A 85 7.25 4.40 -15.71
N ASP A 86 7.26 3.08 -15.84
CA ASP A 86 6.21 2.25 -16.43
C ASP A 86 5.72 1.10 -15.53
N LEU A 87 6.33 0.92 -14.35
CA LEU A 87 5.99 -0.16 -13.42
C LEU A 87 5.56 0.37 -12.06
N TYR A 88 4.38 -0.07 -11.66
CA TYR A 88 3.88 0.03 -10.31
C TYR A 88 4.32 -1.20 -9.49
N GLY A 89 4.66 -0.98 -8.23
CA GLY A 89 5.08 -2.01 -7.31
C GLY A 89 4.20 -2.05 -6.06
N VAL A 90 3.96 -3.27 -5.55
CA VAL A 90 3.40 -3.51 -4.21
C VAL A 90 4.38 -4.39 -3.46
N LEU A 91 4.71 -4.02 -2.22
CA LEU A 91 5.69 -4.69 -1.36
C LEU A 91 5.11 -4.95 0.02
N ILE A 92 5.18 -6.20 0.49
CA ILE A 92 4.81 -6.57 1.86
C ILE A 92 5.91 -6.19 2.83
N LEU A 93 5.49 -5.51 3.90
CA LEU A 93 6.33 -5.17 5.04
C LEU A 93 5.95 -5.99 6.29
N ASP A 94 4.67 -6.37 6.41
CA ASP A 94 4.13 -7.28 7.42
C ASP A 94 2.75 -7.83 7.01
N GLY A 95 2.45 -9.07 7.37
CA GLY A 95 1.18 -9.77 7.05
C GLY A 95 1.04 -10.20 5.58
N ALA A 96 -0.19 -10.27 5.05
CA ALA A 96 -0.49 -10.69 3.68
C ALA A 96 -1.51 -9.81 2.90
N VAL A 97 -1.26 -9.53 1.63
CA VAL A 97 -2.21 -8.81 0.75
C VAL A 97 -2.56 -9.61 -0.50
N GLU A 98 -3.75 -9.37 -1.03
CA GLU A 98 -4.17 -9.85 -2.35
C GLU A 98 -4.18 -8.66 -3.31
N VAL A 99 -3.31 -8.69 -4.32
CA VAL A 99 -3.22 -7.66 -5.35
C VAL A 99 -3.94 -8.14 -6.60
N ARG A 100 -4.98 -7.40 -6.99
CA ARG A 100 -5.88 -7.76 -8.09
C ARG A 100 -5.87 -6.71 -9.19
N THR A 101 -5.78 -7.17 -10.44
CA THR A 101 -6.00 -6.37 -11.64
C THR A 101 -7.16 -6.98 -12.45
N ALA A 102 -7.48 -6.39 -13.61
CA ALA A 102 -8.44 -6.98 -14.54
C ALA A 102 -7.97 -8.33 -15.11
N ASP A 103 -6.66 -8.52 -15.21
CA ASP A 103 -6.04 -9.64 -15.92
C ASP A 103 -5.57 -10.77 -14.99
N GLY A 104 -5.52 -10.53 -13.68
CA GLY A 104 -5.20 -11.60 -12.72
C GLY A 104 -5.07 -11.13 -11.29
N THR A 105 -4.52 -12.01 -10.46
CA THR A 105 -4.42 -11.81 -9.01
C THR A 105 -3.19 -12.50 -8.48
N VAL A 106 -2.50 -11.86 -7.54
CA VAL A 106 -1.39 -12.45 -6.81
C VAL A 106 -1.57 -12.20 -5.31
N VAL A 107 -1.21 -13.18 -4.51
CA VAL A 107 -1.13 -13.06 -3.05
C VAL A 107 0.34 -12.87 -2.68
N LEU A 108 0.61 -11.91 -1.82
CA LEU A 108 1.90 -11.71 -1.17
C LEU A 108 1.70 -11.99 0.32
N ASP A 109 2.42 -12.94 0.90
CA ASP A 109 2.23 -13.36 2.29
C ASP A 109 3.53 -13.58 3.09
N ASP A 110 4.68 -13.37 2.45
CA ASP A 110 5.98 -13.33 3.10
C ASP A 110 6.58 -11.91 3.11
N VAL A 111 7.22 -11.54 4.22
CA VAL A 111 7.85 -10.23 4.38
C VAL A 111 8.96 -10.04 3.35
N GLY A 112 8.92 -8.91 2.65
CA GLY A 112 9.86 -8.58 1.56
C GLY A 112 9.42 -9.10 0.19
N GLU A 113 8.29 -9.82 0.09
CA GLU A 113 7.69 -10.12 -1.20
C GLU A 113 7.09 -8.90 -1.86
N GLY A 114 7.24 -8.80 -3.17
CA GLY A 114 6.52 -7.82 -3.95
C GLY A 114 6.15 -8.31 -5.33
N THR A 115 5.13 -7.66 -5.90
CA THR A 115 4.70 -7.84 -7.28
C THR A 115 4.86 -6.54 -8.07
N LYS A 116 4.94 -6.67 -9.39
CA LYS A 116 5.01 -5.56 -10.33
C LYS A 116 3.83 -5.60 -11.27
N ILE A 117 3.31 -4.44 -11.61
CA ILE A 117 2.18 -4.25 -12.51
C ILE A 117 2.57 -3.15 -13.51
N SER A 118 2.32 -3.38 -14.80
CA SER A 118 2.49 -2.35 -15.83
C SER A 118 1.45 -1.25 -15.68
N LEU A 119 1.84 0.01 -15.89
CA LEU A 119 0.90 1.14 -15.89
C LEU A 119 -0.14 1.08 -17.00
N ASP A 120 0.14 0.34 -18.07
CA ASP A 120 -0.81 0.08 -19.16
C ASP A 120 -1.81 -1.05 -18.82
N GLY A 121 -1.76 -1.59 -17.60
CA GLY A 121 -2.53 -2.76 -17.18
C GLY A 121 -1.79 -4.08 -17.44
N GLY A 122 -2.44 -5.20 -17.12
CA GLY A 122 -1.84 -6.53 -17.21
C GLY A 122 -1.90 -7.30 -15.89
N GLU A 123 -1.50 -8.57 -15.97
CA GLU A 123 -1.45 -9.47 -14.82
C GLU A 123 -0.29 -9.06 -13.89
N PRO A 124 -0.50 -9.03 -12.55
CA PRO A 124 0.60 -8.88 -11.62
C PRO A 124 1.64 -9.97 -11.82
N THR A 125 2.92 -9.64 -11.70
CA THR A 125 3.95 -10.68 -11.68
C THR A 125 3.73 -11.63 -10.50
N ALA A 126 4.16 -12.88 -10.63
CA ALA A 126 4.24 -13.79 -9.49
C ALA A 126 4.98 -13.16 -8.31
N ALA A 127 4.55 -13.50 -7.09
CA ALA A 127 5.19 -13.07 -5.85
C ALA A 127 6.68 -13.44 -5.86
N ALA A 128 7.52 -12.51 -5.44
CA ALA A 128 8.95 -12.74 -5.34
C ALA A 128 9.56 -11.83 -4.27
N ILE A 129 10.51 -12.37 -3.51
CA ILE A 129 11.34 -11.58 -2.61
C ILE A 129 12.12 -10.53 -3.41
N TRP A 130 11.93 -9.27 -3.05
CA TRP A 130 12.71 -8.17 -3.61
C TRP A 130 14.07 -8.08 -2.95
N GLY A 131 15.09 -7.75 -3.74
CA GLY A 131 16.44 -7.52 -3.19
C GLY A 131 16.48 -6.29 -2.29
N ASP A 132 17.38 -6.32 -1.30
CA ASP A 132 17.53 -5.30 -0.25
C ASP A 132 17.59 -3.87 -0.78
N GLU A 133 18.27 -3.65 -1.90
CA GLU A 133 18.36 -2.32 -2.54
C GLU A 133 16.99 -1.79 -2.95
N ARG A 134 16.14 -2.64 -3.54
CA ARG A 134 14.79 -2.24 -3.97
C ARG A 134 13.88 -2.00 -2.78
N VAL A 135 13.98 -2.84 -1.75
CA VAL A 135 13.25 -2.64 -0.49
C VAL A 135 13.66 -1.31 0.16
N ALA A 136 14.96 -1.02 0.22
CA ALA A 136 15.48 0.23 0.75
C ALA A 136 15.00 1.46 -0.05
N GLN A 137 14.94 1.37 -1.38
CA GLN A 137 14.39 2.43 -2.24
C GLN A 137 12.91 2.68 -1.96
N ALA A 138 12.10 1.62 -1.83
CA ALA A 138 10.69 1.73 -1.47
C ALA A 138 10.52 2.43 -0.12
N LEU A 139 11.24 1.99 0.92
CA LEU A 139 11.18 2.59 2.26
C LEU A 139 11.69 4.04 2.28
N ALA A 140 12.76 4.35 1.54
CA ALA A 140 13.29 5.72 1.45
C ALA A 140 12.28 6.70 0.85
N SER A 141 11.35 6.22 0.01
CA SER A 141 10.31 7.07 -0.59
C SER A 141 9.23 7.53 0.40
N ILE A 142 9.15 6.92 1.58
CA ILE A 142 8.15 7.19 2.63
C ILE A 142 8.77 7.56 3.98
N THR A 143 10.08 7.79 4.06
CA THR A 143 10.78 8.05 5.34
C THR A 143 11.08 9.54 5.53
N PHE A 144 10.87 10.07 6.74
CA PHE A 144 11.23 11.45 7.12
C PHE A 144 12.76 11.63 7.25
N GLU A 145 13.26 12.84 6.97
CA GLU A 145 14.52 13.29 7.56
C GLU A 145 14.31 13.54 9.06
N GLU A 146 15.01 12.82 9.93
CA GLU A 146 15.30 13.35 11.26
C GLU A 146 16.34 14.45 11.08
N THR A 147 15.89 15.71 11.17
CA THR A 147 16.82 16.84 11.19
C THR A 147 17.55 16.81 12.54
N PRO A 148 18.90 16.81 12.58
CA PRO A 148 19.65 16.85 13.84
C PRO A 148 19.46 18.17 14.60
#